data_AF-A0A2A4IS75-F1
#
_entry.id   AF-A0A2A4IS75-F1
#
_cell.length_a   1.000
_cell.length_b   1.000
_cell.length_c   1.000
_cell.angle_alpha   90.00
_cell.angle_beta   90.00
_cell.angle_gamma   90.00
#
_symmetry.space_group_name_H-M   'P 1'
#
loop_
_entity.id
_entity.type
_entity.pdbx_description
1 polymer ?
#
loop_
_entity_poly.entity_id
_entity_poly.type
_entity_poly.pdbx_seq_one_letter_code
_entity_poly.pdbx_strand_id
1 'polypeptide(L)'
;MIKKTIYISAFIFLLITISCSKNSNNSITNPILEESKYTVKGIDSKYNAVWKFFNADETGNSSVDVIISDGGISGLIVSNKNEKADFSKDYIFSTEKEDENIYYNRYFGYIVSRGDWIGELQFPTYDDETVGYVYIKNKNTSDIIVGILDKAPGIKEGIDKEYFGTRSYNDNGVKKTVDIQENFVTYSENGKVKLKIPSKFFDLSKGDGFYGYTIMQGLLYEGIDINVYNKENSSILPNVYFQYIDYNYKLDINLRADGVPISAKYIKKDTVISSGDVQYVKE
;
A
#
# COMPACT_ATOMS: atom_id res chain seq x y z
N MET A 1 76.74 17.80 -17.15
CA MET A 1 76.70 18.16 -18.60
C MET A 1 76.04 19.53 -18.76
N ILE A 2 76.02 20.13 -19.96
CA ILE A 2 75.78 21.58 -20.17
C ILE A 2 74.37 21.88 -20.72
N LYS A 3 73.60 22.77 -20.05
CA LYS A 3 72.33 23.42 -20.51
C LYS A 3 71.19 22.41 -20.81
N LYS A 4 69.91 22.71 -21.11
CA LYS A 4 68.97 23.87 -21.21
C LYS A 4 67.53 23.25 -21.03
N THR A 5 66.35 23.84 -20.80
CA THR A 5 65.65 25.16 -20.65
C THR A 5 64.32 24.85 -19.86
N ILE A 6 63.48 25.67 -19.20
CA ILE A 6 63.01 27.09 -19.30
C ILE A 6 62.09 27.32 -20.55
N TYR A 7 60.86 27.86 -20.48
CA TYR A 7 59.99 28.36 -19.38
C TYR A 7 58.49 28.30 -19.83
N ILE A 8 57.53 28.66 -18.94
CA ILE A 8 56.34 29.57 -19.07
C ILE A 8 55.70 29.72 -20.49
N SER A 9 54.37 29.75 -20.76
CA SER A 9 53.15 30.13 -20.00
C SER A 9 51.87 29.47 -20.56
N ALA A 10 50.74 29.62 -19.85
CA ALA A 10 49.39 29.47 -20.43
C ALA A 10 48.86 30.79 -21.04
N PHE A 11 47.78 30.71 -21.85
CA PHE A 11 46.89 31.82 -22.30
C PHE A 11 47.53 32.85 -23.28
N ILE A 12 46.91 33.33 -24.39
CA ILE A 12 45.63 33.05 -25.12
C ILE A 12 45.79 33.45 -26.63
N PHE A 13 44.73 33.25 -27.42
CA PHE A 13 44.28 33.99 -28.64
C PHE A 13 44.71 33.54 -30.08
N LEU A 14 43.81 32.75 -30.71
CA LEU A 14 43.41 32.77 -32.15
C LEU A 14 44.48 32.41 -33.23
N LEU A 15 44.22 32.27 -34.55
CA LEU A 15 43.05 32.57 -35.43
C LEU A 15 42.69 31.39 -36.38
N ILE A 16 41.39 31.29 -36.74
CA ILE A 16 40.75 30.85 -38.01
C ILE A 16 41.46 29.85 -38.97
N THR A 17 40.79 28.71 -39.24
CA THR A 17 40.20 28.28 -40.55
C THR A 17 39.09 27.26 -40.20
N ILE A 18 37.79 27.38 -40.53
CA ILE A 18 37.06 27.57 -41.81
C ILE A 18 37.33 26.44 -42.83
N SER A 19 36.42 25.44 -42.90
CA SER A 19 35.64 25.17 -44.12
C SER A 19 34.36 24.35 -43.83
N CYS A 20 33.40 24.42 -44.75
CA CYS A 20 31.98 24.21 -44.56
C CYS A 20 31.46 22.76 -44.46
N SER A 21 30.30 22.67 -43.78
CA SER A 21 29.09 21.93 -44.16
C SER A 21 28.87 20.47 -43.73
N LYS A 22 27.92 20.30 -42.81
CA LYS A 22 26.63 19.67 -43.12
C LYS A 22 25.52 20.28 -42.27
N ASN A 23 24.34 20.47 -42.84
CA ASN A 23 23.15 20.81 -42.05
C ASN A 23 22.71 19.57 -41.28
N SER A 24 22.89 19.57 -39.97
CA SER A 24 22.08 18.78 -39.03
C SER A 24 21.37 19.77 -38.12
N ASN A 25 20.03 19.72 -38.10
CA ASN A 25 19.25 20.43 -37.12
C ASN A 25 19.50 19.79 -35.75
N ASN A 26 20.53 20.27 -35.05
CA ASN A 26 20.62 20.09 -33.60
C ASN A 26 19.56 20.98 -32.96
N SER A 27 18.30 20.55 -33.07
CA SER A 27 17.34 20.85 -32.03
C SER A 27 17.98 20.46 -30.71
N ILE A 28 18.20 21.42 -29.83
CA ILE A 28 18.40 21.11 -28.43
C ILE A 28 17.07 20.50 -28.00
N THR A 29 16.99 19.17 -28.02
CA THR A 29 15.99 18.44 -27.27
C THR A 29 16.31 18.71 -25.82
N ASN A 30 15.76 19.82 -25.30
CA ASN A 30 15.44 19.88 -23.88
C ASN A 30 14.82 18.53 -23.52
N PRO A 31 15.23 17.88 -22.42
CA PRO A 31 14.54 16.67 -22.00
C PRO A 31 13.06 17.03 -21.92
N ILE A 32 12.23 16.30 -22.67
CA ILE A 32 10.79 16.53 -22.68
C ILE A 32 10.36 16.33 -21.24
N LEU A 33 10.03 17.43 -20.56
CA LEU A 33 9.33 17.34 -19.29
C LEU A 33 8.02 16.67 -19.63
N GLU A 34 7.87 15.41 -19.24
CA GLU A 34 6.58 14.75 -19.23
C GLU A 34 5.68 15.60 -18.33
N GLU A 35 4.75 16.33 -18.96
CA GLU A 35 3.84 17.23 -18.27
C GLU A 35 3.00 16.37 -17.32
N SER A 36 3.18 16.60 -16.02
CA SER A 36 2.48 15.81 -15.03
C SER A 36 1.02 16.22 -15.00
N LYS A 37 0.15 15.23 -15.22
CA LYS A 37 -1.29 15.33 -14.93
C LYS A 37 -1.61 15.37 -13.43
N TYR A 38 -0.60 15.16 -12.57
CA TYR A 38 -0.73 15.16 -11.11
C TYR A 38 -0.38 16.54 -10.57
N THR A 39 -1.38 17.20 -10.00
CA THR A 39 -1.23 18.50 -9.36
C THR A 39 -1.11 18.33 -7.85
N VAL A 40 -0.42 19.28 -7.19
CA VAL A 40 -0.47 19.40 -5.72
C VAL A 40 -1.90 19.79 -5.36
N LYS A 41 -2.60 18.91 -4.64
CA LYS A 41 -4.02 19.11 -4.29
C LYS A 41 -4.34 18.85 -2.83
N GLY A 42 -3.55 18.04 -2.13
CA GLY A 42 -3.94 17.55 -0.81
C GLY A 42 -5.09 16.55 -0.85
N ILE A 43 -5.48 16.06 0.31
CA ILE A 43 -6.70 15.26 0.54
C ILE A 43 -7.92 16.20 0.48
N ASP A 44 -9.05 15.73 -0.07
CA ASP A 44 -10.25 16.58 -0.13
C ASP A 44 -10.82 16.89 1.27
N SER A 45 -11.31 18.11 1.42
CA SER A 45 -11.96 18.63 2.62
C SER A 45 -13.10 17.77 3.18
N LYS A 46 -13.81 16.97 2.36
CA LYS A 46 -14.86 16.04 2.83
C LYS A 46 -14.34 14.91 3.72
N TYR A 47 -13.04 14.64 3.65
CA TYR A 47 -12.36 13.68 4.52
C TYR A 47 -11.77 14.32 5.79
N ASN A 48 -11.87 15.65 5.97
CA ASN A 48 -11.38 16.34 7.18
C ASN A 48 -12.08 15.81 8.44
N ALA A 49 -11.35 15.07 9.27
CA ALA A 49 -11.81 14.48 10.53
C ALA A 49 -10.60 13.93 11.33
N VAL A 50 -10.87 13.47 12.55
CA VAL A 50 -10.00 12.48 13.21
C VAL A 50 -10.47 11.10 12.77
N TRP A 51 -9.62 10.37 12.07
CA TRP A 51 -9.80 8.97 11.67
C TRP A 51 -9.03 8.07 12.64
N LYS A 52 -9.44 6.82 12.76
CA LYS A 52 -8.67 5.76 13.42
C LYS A 52 -7.80 5.06 12.39
N PHE A 53 -6.48 5.16 12.51
CA PHE A 53 -5.54 4.36 11.74
C PHE A 53 -5.21 3.08 12.49
N PHE A 54 -5.38 1.95 11.80
CA PHE A 54 -4.99 0.64 12.26
C PHE A 54 -3.90 0.11 11.33
N ASN A 55 -2.70 -0.08 11.88
CA ASN A 55 -1.51 -0.51 11.15
C ASN A 55 -1.61 -2.00 10.75
N ALA A 56 -0.97 -2.45 9.66
CA ALA A 56 -1.00 -3.83 9.20
C ALA A 56 0.15 -4.68 9.79
N ASP A 57 0.43 -4.48 11.08
CA ASP A 57 1.60 -4.98 11.78
C ASP A 57 1.27 -5.36 13.23
N GLU A 58 2.28 -5.64 14.06
CA GLU A 58 2.08 -6.04 15.46
C GLU A 58 1.49 -4.94 16.36
N THR A 59 1.56 -3.66 15.95
CA THR A 59 0.88 -2.54 16.63
C THR A 59 -0.60 -2.42 16.26
N GLY A 60 -0.97 -2.98 15.09
CA GLY A 60 -2.28 -2.84 14.45
C GLY A 60 -3.52 -3.23 15.25
N ASN A 61 -3.40 -4.06 16.29
CA ASN A 61 -4.54 -4.41 17.13
C ASN A 61 -5.01 -3.27 18.06
N SER A 62 -4.37 -2.11 18.03
CA SER A 62 -4.89 -0.87 18.60
C SER A 62 -4.84 0.27 17.59
N SER A 63 -5.98 0.91 17.33
CA SER A 63 -6.04 2.11 16.50
C SER A 63 -5.32 3.29 17.15
N VAL A 64 -4.68 4.13 16.34
CA VAL A 64 -4.21 5.46 16.73
C VAL A 64 -5.01 6.55 16.03
N ASP A 65 -5.06 7.74 16.63
CA ASP A 65 -5.67 8.90 16.01
C ASP A 65 -4.81 9.46 14.88
N VAL A 66 -5.43 9.60 13.70
CA VAL A 66 -4.88 10.24 12.52
C VAL A 66 -5.76 11.43 12.16
N ILE A 67 -5.15 12.60 11.99
CA ILE A 67 -5.87 13.85 11.70
C ILE A 67 -5.71 14.15 10.22
N ILE A 68 -6.84 14.27 9.52
CA ILE A 68 -6.93 14.82 8.17
C ILE A 68 -7.46 16.25 8.28
N SER A 69 -6.67 17.21 7.79
CA SER A 69 -6.96 18.64 7.88
C SER A 69 -6.12 19.42 6.87
N ASP A 70 -6.66 20.50 6.31
CA ASP A 70 -5.98 21.41 5.37
C ASP A 70 -5.30 20.70 4.17
N GLY A 71 -5.86 19.57 3.77
CA GLY A 71 -5.35 18.69 2.71
C GLY A 71 -4.14 17.84 3.09
N GLY A 72 -3.68 17.89 4.34
CA GLY A 72 -2.65 16.99 4.88
C GLY A 72 -3.22 15.83 5.69
N ILE A 73 -2.35 14.89 6.05
CA ILE A 73 -2.62 13.80 6.99
C ILE A 73 -1.48 13.70 8.01
N SER A 74 -1.81 13.44 9.27
CA SER A 74 -0.83 13.39 10.36
C SER A 74 -1.16 12.31 11.39
N GLY A 75 -0.14 11.76 12.04
CA GLY A 75 -0.26 10.73 13.07
C GLY A 75 -0.17 9.27 12.58
N LEU A 76 0.07 9.03 11.29
CA LEU A 76 0.29 7.69 10.73
C LEU A 76 1.52 7.05 11.39
N ILE A 77 1.56 5.72 11.48
CA ILE A 77 2.67 4.99 12.13
C ILE A 77 3.40 4.09 11.13
N VAL A 78 4.73 4.12 11.17
CA VAL A 78 5.60 3.22 10.42
C VAL A 78 5.52 1.81 11.00
N SER A 79 5.14 0.84 10.18
CA SER A 79 4.96 -0.57 10.54
C SER A 79 6.22 -1.19 11.15
N ASN A 80 6.01 -1.92 12.24
CA ASN A 80 6.99 -2.52 13.15
C ASN A 80 7.84 -1.47 13.92
N LYS A 81 7.35 -0.22 14.01
CA LYS A 81 7.92 0.87 14.81
C LYS A 81 6.82 1.64 15.54
N ASN A 82 7.24 2.51 16.46
CA ASN A 82 6.39 3.55 17.08
C ASN A 82 6.68 4.95 16.49
N GLU A 83 7.27 5.00 15.29
CA GLU A 83 7.65 6.23 14.59
C GLU A 83 6.43 6.80 13.87
N LYS A 84 6.13 8.08 14.10
CA LYS A 84 5.02 8.79 13.42
C LYS A 84 5.48 9.46 12.14
N ALA A 85 4.60 9.44 11.13
CA ALA A 85 4.79 10.07 9.84
C ALA A 85 3.63 11.00 9.50
N ASP A 86 3.96 12.21 9.05
CA ASP A 86 3.02 13.24 8.66
C ASP A 86 3.30 13.71 7.22
N PHE A 87 2.26 14.05 6.48
CA PHE A 87 2.35 14.52 5.09
C PHE A 87 1.45 15.75 4.91
N SER A 88 2.05 16.93 4.74
CA SER A 88 1.30 18.13 4.34
C SER A 88 0.80 17.99 2.90
N LYS A 89 -0.24 18.77 2.56
CA LYS A 89 -0.86 18.82 1.22
C LYS A 89 0.14 18.94 0.06
N ASP A 90 1.27 19.60 0.29
CA ASP A 90 2.30 19.89 -0.72
C ASP A 90 3.04 18.64 -1.20
N TYR A 91 2.88 17.53 -0.48
CA TYR A 91 3.40 16.20 -0.81
C TYR A 91 2.31 15.21 -1.24
N ILE A 92 1.06 15.68 -1.41
CA ILE A 92 -0.11 14.85 -1.71
C ILE A 92 -0.73 15.31 -3.03
N PHE A 93 -0.72 14.40 -3.99
CA PHE A 93 -1.00 14.67 -5.39
C PHE A 93 -2.21 13.87 -5.88
N SER A 94 -3.01 14.46 -6.77
CA SER A 94 -4.06 13.75 -7.51
C SER A 94 -4.22 14.32 -8.91
N THR A 95 -4.98 13.64 -9.75
CA THR A 95 -5.37 14.13 -11.07
C THR A 95 -6.40 15.26 -10.99
N GLU A 96 -6.55 16.00 -12.10
CA GLU A 96 -7.66 16.94 -12.22
C GLU A 96 -9.01 16.27 -12.47
N LYS A 97 -9.01 15.16 -13.20
CA LYS A 97 -10.18 14.31 -13.41
C LYS A 97 -10.19 13.21 -12.36
N GLU A 98 -11.32 12.99 -11.69
CA GLU A 98 -11.40 12.05 -10.57
C GLU A 98 -11.32 10.59 -11.04
N ASP A 99 -12.00 10.25 -12.14
CA ASP A 99 -12.07 8.93 -12.75
C ASP A 99 -10.69 8.33 -13.10
N GLU A 100 -9.72 9.17 -13.49
CA GLU A 100 -8.35 8.73 -13.77
C GLU A 100 -7.55 8.27 -12.54
N ASN A 101 -8.08 8.50 -11.33
CA ASN A 101 -7.53 8.08 -10.03
C ASN A 101 -8.53 7.24 -9.21
N ILE A 102 -9.69 6.84 -9.78
CA ILE A 102 -10.62 5.94 -9.10
C ILE A 102 -10.13 4.49 -9.20
N TYR A 103 -10.12 3.81 -8.05
CA TYR A 103 -9.80 2.40 -7.91
C TYR A 103 -11.06 1.63 -7.49
N TYR A 104 -11.25 0.43 -8.06
CA TYR A 104 -12.38 -0.47 -7.80
C TYR A 104 -13.78 0.19 -7.90
N ASN A 105 -13.91 1.25 -8.70
CA ASN A 105 -15.13 2.05 -8.92
C ASN A 105 -15.75 2.72 -7.66
N ARG A 106 -15.11 2.63 -6.49
CA ARG A 106 -15.66 3.13 -5.21
C ARG A 106 -14.66 3.89 -4.33
N TYR A 107 -13.38 3.95 -4.73
CA TYR A 107 -12.31 4.61 -3.95
C TYR A 107 -11.57 5.61 -4.83
N PHE A 108 -11.23 6.78 -4.28
CA PHE A 108 -10.41 7.78 -4.93
C PHE A 108 -8.98 7.76 -4.35
N GLY A 109 -7.98 7.64 -5.22
CA GLY A 109 -6.57 7.55 -4.86
C GLY A 109 -5.85 8.91 -4.86
N TYR A 110 -5.06 9.14 -3.83
CA TYR A 110 -4.06 10.21 -3.73
C TYR A 110 -2.66 9.60 -3.69
N ILE A 111 -1.69 10.22 -4.36
CA ILE A 111 -0.28 9.82 -4.31
C ILE A 111 0.44 10.64 -3.25
N VAL A 112 1.16 9.97 -2.35
CA VAL A 112 2.10 10.59 -1.42
C VAL A 112 3.51 10.54 -2.02
N SER A 113 4.21 11.67 -2.01
CA SER A 113 5.63 11.76 -2.39
C SER A 113 6.35 12.81 -1.53
N ARG A 114 7.08 12.37 -0.50
CA ARG A 114 7.79 13.24 0.46
C ARG A 114 9.21 12.73 0.73
N GLY A 115 10.19 13.30 0.03
CA GLY A 115 11.59 12.87 0.15
C GLY A 115 11.74 11.39 -0.23
N ASP A 116 12.07 10.55 0.74
CA ASP A 116 12.19 9.10 0.54
C ASP A 116 10.86 8.33 0.60
N TRP A 117 9.80 8.92 1.15
CA TRP A 117 8.48 8.29 1.20
C TRP A 117 7.75 8.42 -0.14
N ILE A 118 7.18 7.32 -0.63
CA ILE A 118 6.36 7.26 -1.84
C ILE A 118 5.23 6.24 -1.67
N GLY A 119 4.03 6.54 -2.14
CA GLY A 119 2.93 5.60 -2.09
C GLY A 119 1.57 6.23 -2.30
N GLU A 120 0.55 5.67 -1.66
CA GLU A 120 -0.85 6.04 -1.85
C GLU A 120 -1.65 6.14 -0.55
N LEU A 121 -2.69 6.96 -0.62
CA LEU A 121 -3.82 7.04 0.31
C LEU A 121 -5.08 6.86 -0.51
N GLN A 122 -6.00 6.01 -0.07
CA GLN A 122 -7.27 5.77 -0.74
C GLN A 122 -8.42 6.10 0.21
N PHE A 123 -9.43 6.79 -0.31
CA PHE A 123 -10.63 7.15 0.46
C PHE A 123 -11.90 6.80 -0.32
N PRO A 124 -13.00 6.44 0.34
CA PRO A 124 -14.21 6.04 -0.33
C PRO A 124 -14.88 7.22 -1.03
N THR A 125 -15.39 7.00 -2.24
CA THR A 125 -16.07 8.05 -3.02
C THR A 125 -17.44 8.39 -2.46
N TYR A 126 -18.12 7.43 -1.84
CA TYR A 126 -19.46 7.57 -1.26
C TYR A 126 -19.39 7.94 0.23
N ASP A 127 -20.29 8.79 0.71
CA ASP A 127 -20.21 9.37 2.04
C ASP A 127 -20.76 8.45 3.17
N ASP A 128 -21.39 7.32 2.80
CA ASP A 128 -21.84 6.24 3.69
C ASP A 128 -20.76 5.17 3.94
N GLU A 129 -19.72 5.11 3.10
CA GLU A 129 -18.53 4.28 3.31
C GLU A 129 -17.53 5.05 4.20
N THR A 130 -17.12 4.45 5.32
CA THR A 130 -16.27 5.12 6.34
C THR A 130 -14.80 4.73 6.29
N VAL A 131 -14.44 3.75 5.45
CA VAL A 131 -13.13 3.08 5.47
C VAL A 131 -12.27 3.49 4.28
N GLY A 132 -11.05 3.92 4.57
CA GLY A 132 -9.98 4.21 3.62
C GLY A 132 -8.73 3.34 3.87
N TYR A 133 -7.70 3.52 3.06
CA TYR A 133 -6.51 2.67 3.07
C TYR A 133 -5.21 3.47 2.83
N VAL A 134 -4.08 2.96 3.36
CA VAL A 134 -2.75 3.59 3.30
C VAL A 134 -1.71 2.57 2.83
N TYR A 135 -0.88 2.94 1.84
CA TYR A 135 0.31 2.18 1.45
C TYR A 135 1.45 3.13 1.07
N ILE A 136 2.33 3.47 2.02
CA ILE A 136 3.45 4.40 1.80
C ILE A 136 4.74 3.70 2.20
N LYS A 137 5.63 3.46 1.24
CA LYS A 137 6.94 2.84 1.47
C LYS A 137 8.04 3.91 1.51
N ASN A 138 9.10 3.64 2.24
CA ASN A 138 10.38 4.32 2.03
C ASN A 138 11.05 3.73 0.76
N LYS A 139 11.78 4.56 0.00
CA LYS A 139 12.51 4.14 -1.21
C LYS A 139 13.89 3.54 -0.91
N ASN A 140 14.47 3.87 0.24
CA ASN A 140 15.85 3.59 0.63
C ASN A 140 15.97 2.58 1.78
N THR A 141 14.89 2.34 2.53
CA THR A 141 14.83 1.36 3.63
C THR A 141 13.71 0.35 3.40
N SER A 142 13.60 -0.66 4.27
CA SER A 142 12.47 -1.59 4.32
C SER A 142 11.22 -1.00 5.00
N ASP A 143 11.23 0.28 5.34
CA ASP A 143 10.16 0.90 6.13
C ASP A 143 8.91 1.14 5.30
N ILE A 144 7.77 0.94 5.93
CA ILE A 144 6.46 1.03 5.30
C ILE A 144 5.44 1.54 6.31
N ILE A 145 4.45 2.28 5.84
CA ILE A 145 3.23 2.67 6.53
C ILE A 145 2.13 1.98 5.74
N VAL A 146 1.52 0.96 6.31
CA VAL A 146 0.45 0.20 5.65
C VAL A 146 -0.65 -0.10 6.66
N GLY A 147 -1.92 0.09 6.27
CA GLY A 147 -3.04 -0.11 7.18
C GLY A 147 -4.34 0.54 6.74
N ILE A 148 -5.37 0.34 7.56
CA ILE A 148 -6.74 0.81 7.31
C ILE A 148 -6.99 2.12 8.08
N LEU A 149 -7.69 3.06 7.45
CA LEU A 149 -8.25 4.25 8.09
C LEU A 149 -9.76 4.07 8.24
N ASP A 150 -10.33 4.33 9.41
CA ASP A 150 -11.79 4.34 9.61
C ASP A 150 -12.25 5.67 10.23
N LYS A 151 -13.22 6.33 9.57
CA LYS A 151 -13.80 7.61 9.98
C LYS A 151 -14.80 7.47 11.12
N ALA A 152 -15.42 6.29 11.28
CA ALA A 152 -16.44 6.04 12.29
C ALA A 152 -16.47 4.55 12.75
N PRO A 153 -15.35 4.02 13.28
CA PRO A 153 -15.28 2.62 13.67
C PRO A 153 -16.27 2.29 14.79
N GLY A 154 -17.08 1.26 14.53
CA GLY A 154 -17.78 0.54 15.59
C GLY A 154 -16.82 -0.17 16.54
N ILE A 155 -17.36 -0.81 17.58
CA ILE A 155 -16.55 -1.63 18.49
C ILE A 155 -16.11 -2.89 17.72
N LYS A 156 -14.89 -2.87 17.18
CA LYS A 156 -14.25 -4.06 16.59
C LYS A 156 -13.78 -4.97 17.74
N GLU A 157 -14.62 -5.92 18.12
CA GLU A 157 -14.31 -6.94 19.15
C GLU A 157 -13.24 -7.93 18.68
N GLY A 158 -13.10 -8.12 17.36
CA GLY A 158 -12.17 -9.06 16.74
C GLY A 158 -12.82 -10.42 16.52
N ILE A 159 -12.01 -11.47 16.55
CA ILE A 159 -12.44 -12.85 16.27
C ILE A 159 -12.75 -13.59 17.58
N ASP A 160 -13.85 -14.33 17.61
CA ASP A 160 -14.26 -15.16 18.75
C ASP A 160 -13.25 -16.28 19.07
N LYS A 161 -13.05 -16.55 20.37
CA LYS A 161 -11.97 -17.45 20.84
C LYS A 161 -12.14 -18.91 20.40
N GLU A 162 -13.34 -19.31 20.01
CA GLU A 162 -13.65 -20.64 19.43
C GLU A 162 -12.98 -20.89 18.07
N TYR A 163 -12.62 -19.82 17.34
CA TYR A 163 -11.85 -19.88 16.10
C TYR A 163 -10.35 -20.00 16.33
N PHE A 164 -9.82 -19.79 17.55
CA PHE A 164 -8.36 -19.66 17.74
C PHE A 164 -7.56 -20.97 17.53
N GLY A 165 -6.31 -20.78 17.12
CA GLY A 165 -5.29 -21.81 16.93
C GLY A 165 -4.83 -22.00 15.49
N THR A 166 -3.69 -22.66 15.36
CA THR A 166 -3.03 -22.97 14.09
C THR A 166 -3.72 -24.13 13.37
N ARG A 167 -3.90 -24.00 12.06
CA ARG A 167 -4.50 -25.02 11.19
C ARG A 167 -3.73 -25.10 9.87
N SER A 168 -3.64 -26.26 9.26
CA SER A 168 -2.91 -26.43 7.99
C SER A 168 -3.64 -27.27 6.95
N TYR A 169 -3.13 -27.16 5.72
CA TYR A 169 -3.54 -27.89 4.55
C TYR A 169 -2.32 -28.13 3.65
N ASN A 170 -2.19 -29.31 3.04
CA ASN A 170 -1.10 -29.63 2.14
C ASN A 170 -1.59 -29.61 0.69
N ASP A 171 -1.16 -28.60 -0.06
CA ASP A 171 -1.55 -28.34 -1.45
C ASP A 171 -0.38 -28.65 -2.38
N ASN A 172 -0.42 -29.79 -3.09
CA ASN A 172 0.59 -30.17 -4.10
C ASN A 172 2.06 -30.09 -3.61
N GLY A 173 2.30 -30.35 -2.32
CA GLY A 173 3.63 -30.25 -1.68
C GLY A 173 3.94 -28.92 -0.99
N VAL A 174 3.03 -27.95 -1.03
CA VAL A 174 3.08 -26.72 -0.24
C VAL A 174 2.24 -26.88 1.03
N LYS A 175 2.87 -26.81 2.21
CA LYS A 175 2.14 -26.69 3.48
C LYS A 175 1.62 -25.26 3.62
N LYS A 176 0.33 -25.06 3.37
CA LYS A 176 -0.40 -23.84 3.66
C LYS A 176 -0.83 -23.87 5.13
N THR A 177 -0.58 -22.81 5.89
CA THR A 177 -0.91 -22.72 7.32
C THR A 177 -1.58 -21.39 7.64
N VAL A 178 -2.72 -21.47 8.33
CA VAL A 178 -3.49 -20.33 8.85
C VAL A 178 -3.42 -20.38 10.37
N ASP A 179 -2.95 -19.31 11.01
CA ASP A 179 -2.93 -19.16 12.46
C ASP A 179 -3.86 -18.03 12.88
N ILE A 180 -4.88 -18.35 13.69
CA ILE A 180 -5.89 -17.42 14.17
C ILE A 180 -5.63 -17.17 15.66
N GLN A 181 -5.33 -15.94 16.03
CA GLN A 181 -5.00 -15.52 17.39
C GLN A 181 -5.77 -14.25 17.77
N GLU A 182 -5.88 -13.98 19.07
CA GLU A 182 -6.62 -12.84 19.64
C GLU A 182 -6.30 -11.49 18.99
N ASN A 183 -5.04 -11.28 18.62
CA ASN A 183 -4.57 -10.04 18.01
C ASN A 183 -4.47 -10.10 16.47
N PHE A 184 -4.29 -11.30 15.88
CA PHE A 184 -3.86 -11.46 14.48
C PHE A 184 -4.35 -12.73 13.81
N VAL A 185 -4.63 -12.64 12.50
CA VAL A 185 -4.69 -13.77 11.58
C VAL A 185 -3.44 -13.77 10.71
N THR A 186 -2.75 -14.90 10.62
CA THR A 186 -1.51 -15.04 9.82
C THR A 186 -1.64 -16.19 8.84
N TYR A 187 -1.44 -15.94 7.55
CA TYR A 187 -1.36 -16.98 6.51
C TYR A 187 0.09 -17.12 6.00
N SER A 188 0.52 -18.38 5.86
CA SER A 188 1.89 -18.73 5.48
C SER A 188 1.96 -19.98 4.59
N GLU A 189 3.02 -20.06 3.79
CA GLU A 189 3.32 -21.18 2.90
C GLU A 189 4.72 -21.69 3.19
N ASN A 190 4.87 -22.99 3.46
CA ASN A 190 6.14 -23.63 3.81
C ASN A 190 6.90 -22.88 4.93
N GLY A 191 6.16 -22.36 5.92
CA GLY A 191 6.70 -21.57 7.04
C GLY A 191 7.02 -20.10 6.72
N LYS A 192 6.91 -19.66 5.46
CA LYS A 192 7.07 -18.25 5.07
C LYS A 192 5.73 -17.53 5.18
N VAL A 193 5.64 -16.55 6.08
CA VAL A 193 4.49 -15.64 6.16
C VAL A 193 4.28 -14.95 4.81
N LYS A 194 3.03 -14.99 4.34
CA LYS A 194 2.55 -14.26 3.15
C LYS A 194 1.73 -13.05 3.54
N LEU A 195 0.97 -13.17 4.63
CA LEU A 195 -0.06 -12.26 5.06
C LEU A 195 -0.17 -12.30 6.59
N LYS A 196 -0.30 -11.12 7.22
CA LYS A 196 -0.63 -10.94 8.64
C LYS A 196 -1.62 -9.78 8.74
N ILE A 197 -2.74 -9.98 9.43
CA ILE A 197 -3.84 -9.00 9.53
C ILE A 197 -4.27 -8.88 11.00
N PRO A 198 -4.46 -7.67 11.55
CA PRO A 198 -5.14 -7.48 12.84
C PRO A 198 -6.50 -8.19 12.88
N SER A 199 -6.79 -8.91 13.96
CA SER A 199 -8.07 -9.62 14.14
C SER A 199 -9.28 -8.67 14.05
N LYS A 200 -9.09 -7.40 14.42
CA LYS A 200 -10.09 -6.32 14.36
C LYS A 200 -10.51 -5.84 12.96
N PHE A 201 -9.90 -6.34 11.88
CA PHE A 201 -10.39 -6.08 10.52
C PHE A 201 -11.48 -7.06 10.08
N PHE A 202 -11.60 -8.18 10.79
CA PHE A 202 -12.61 -9.17 10.50
C PHE A 202 -13.93 -8.79 11.16
N ASP A 203 -14.91 -8.47 10.33
CA ASP A 203 -16.29 -8.30 10.76
C ASP A 203 -17.03 -9.64 10.78
N LEU A 204 -17.86 -9.82 11.79
CA LEU A 204 -18.62 -11.03 12.05
C LEU A 204 -19.79 -11.14 11.06
N SER A 205 -19.72 -12.09 10.14
CA SER A 205 -20.69 -12.31 9.07
C SER A 205 -21.51 -13.58 9.32
N LYS A 206 -22.83 -13.48 9.17
CA LYS A 206 -23.80 -14.54 9.48
C LYS A 206 -24.93 -14.55 8.45
N GLY A 207 -25.28 -15.72 7.94
CA GLY A 207 -26.37 -15.92 6.98
C GLY A 207 -26.64 -17.40 6.71
N ASP A 208 -27.58 -17.70 5.81
CA ASP A 208 -27.93 -19.07 5.45
C ASP A 208 -26.73 -19.79 4.81
N GLY A 209 -26.12 -20.72 5.55
CA GLY A 209 -24.93 -21.46 5.13
C GLY A 209 -23.58 -20.77 5.39
N PHE A 210 -23.56 -19.58 6.01
CA PHE A 210 -22.33 -18.87 6.39
C PHE A 210 -22.35 -18.47 7.87
N TYR A 211 -21.32 -18.87 8.62
CA TYR A 211 -21.09 -18.39 9.98
C TYR A 211 -19.58 -18.21 10.18
N GLY A 212 -19.14 -16.96 10.25
CA GLY A 212 -17.71 -16.68 10.12
C GLY A 212 -17.35 -15.21 10.17
N TYR A 213 -16.15 -14.94 9.70
CA TYR A 213 -15.47 -13.66 9.82
C TYR A 213 -14.95 -13.24 8.46
N THR A 214 -15.21 -12.02 8.02
CA THR A 214 -14.71 -11.52 6.71
C THR A 214 -14.37 -10.05 6.79
N ILE A 215 -13.45 -9.60 5.96
CA ILE A 215 -13.05 -8.20 5.92
C ILE A 215 -14.00 -7.48 4.95
N MET A 216 -15.15 -7.05 5.50
CA MET A 216 -16.22 -6.39 4.74
C MET A 216 -15.79 -5.03 4.15
N GLN A 217 -14.74 -4.42 4.69
CA GLN A 217 -14.29 -3.08 4.36
C GLN A 217 -12.75 -3.04 4.33
N GLY A 218 -12.16 -2.93 3.14
CA GLY A 218 -10.71 -2.77 2.96
C GLY A 218 -10.17 -3.48 1.72
N LEU A 219 -9.95 -2.73 0.63
CA LEU A 219 -9.49 -3.24 -0.68
C LEU A 219 -8.18 -4.06 -0.65
N LEU A 220 -7.34 -3.88 0.36
CA LEU A 220 -6.11 -4.69 0.53
C LEU A 220 -6.39 -6.17 0.81
N TYR A 221 -7.59 -6.44 1.33
CA TYR A 221 -7.99 -7.68 1.97
C TYR A 221 -9.38 -8.14 1.48
N GLU A 222 -9.81 -7.64 0.32
CA GLU A 222 -10.98 -8.16 -0.39
C GLU A 222 -10.78 -9.67 -0.66
N GLY A 223 -11.85 -10.47 -0.60
CA GLY A 223 -11.73 -11.93 -0.77
C GLY A 223 -10.94 -12.62 0.34
N ILE A 224 -11.03 -12.12 1.57
CA ILE A 224 -10.53 -12.77 2.78
C ILE A 224 -11.68 -13.05 3.75
N ASP A 225 -11.92 -14.32 4.01
CA ASP A 225 -12.88 -14.81 4.99
C ASP A 225 -12.39 -16.06 5.73
N ILE A 226 -13.00 -16.29 6.90
CA ILE A 226 -12.85 -17.45 7.77
C ILE A 226 -14.27 -17.96 8.05
N ASN A 227 -14.75 -18.91 7.27
CA ASN A 227 -16.09 -19.50 7.41
C ASN A 227 -16.02 -20.87 8.11
N VAL A 228 -17.03 -21.20 8.91
CA VAL A 228 -17.25 -22.56 9.40
C VAL A 228 -18.62 -23.07 9.01
N TYR A 229 -18.64 -24.26 8.40
CA TYR A 229 -19.89 -25.00 8.23
C TYR A 229 -20.40 -25.40 9.61
N ASN A 230 -21.53 -24.81 10.00
CA ASN A 230 -22.12 -24.96 11.32
C ASN A 230 -22.57 -26.41 11.54
N LYS A 231 -21.68 -27.21 12.14
CA LYS A 231 -21.96 -28.57 12.59
C LYS A 231 -22.06 -28.54 14.11
N GLU A 232 -23.24 -28.88 14.59
CA GLU A 232 -23.72 -28.60 15.95
C GLU A 232 -22.71 -28.93 17.06
N ASN A 233 -22.55 -28.01 18.01
CA ASN A 233 -21.89 -28.21 19.30
C ASN A 233 -20.44 -28.75 19.27
N SER A 234 -19.49 -27.89 18.89
CA SER A 234 -18.09 -28.04 19.32
C SER A 234 -17.58 -26.73 19.92
N SER A 235 -17.01 -26.79 21.14
CA SER A 235 -16.52 -25.61 21.89
C SER A 235 -15.15 -25.09 21.39
N ILE A 236 -14.61 -25.72 20.35
CA ILE A 236 -13.45 -25.29 19.56
C ILE A 236 -13.75 -25.76 18.14
N LEU A 237 -13.69 -24.87 17.16
CA LEU A 237 -13.99 -25.20 15.76
C LEU A 237 -12.82 -25.98 15.14
N PRO A 238 -12.98 -27.29 14.80
CA PRO A 238 -11.86 -28.15 14.42
C PRO A 238 -11.32 -27.85 13.03
N ASN A 239 -12.21 -27.43 12.12
CA ASN A 239 -11.89 -27.04 10.74
C ASN A 239 -12.35 -25.61 10.51
N VAL A 240 -11.63 -24.86 9.67
CA VAL A 240 -12.13 -23.60 9.08
C VAL A 240 -11.92 -23.64 7.57
N TYR A 241 -12.80 -22.98 6.83
CA TYR A 241 -12.52 -22.56 5.47
C TYR A 241 -11.84 -21.21 5.55
N PHE A 242 -10.72 -21.02 4.86
CA PHE A 242 -10.05 -19.72 4.78
C PHE A 242 -9.73 -19.37 3.33
N GLN A 243 -10.29 -18.26 2.86
CA GLN A 243 -10.03 -17.73 1.54
C GLN A 243 -8.98 -16.61 1.63
N TYR A 244 -8.09 -16.56 0.62
CA TYR A 244 -7.16 -15.45 0.42
C TYR A 244 -6.99 -15.21 -1.08
N ILE A 245 -7.61 -14.13 -1.58
CA ILE A 245 -7.44 -13.68 -2.96
C ILE A 245 -6.32 -12.63 -3.01
N ASP A 246 -5.12 -13.06 -3.41
CA ASP A 246 -4.09 -12.12 -3.84
C ASP A 246 -4.44 -11.61 -5.24
N TYR A 247 -5.13 -10.46 -5.31
CA TYR A 247 -5.38 -9.75 -6.57
C TYR A 247 -4.08 -9.34 -7.28
N ASN A 248 -2.96 -9.31 -6.54
CA ASN A 248 -1.59 -9.25 -7.02
C ASN A 248 -1.25 -8.02 -7.89
N TYR A 249 -1.97 -6.92 -7.70
CA TYR A 249 -1.61 -5.62 -8.25
C TYR A 249 -0.54 -4.95 -7.37
N LYS A 250 0.28 -4.12 -7.99
CA LYS A 250 1.26 -3.24 -7.35
C LYS A 250 1.12 -1.85 -7.95
N LEU A 251 0.88 -0.83 -7.12
CA LEU A 251 0.97 0.54 -7.60
C LEU A 251 2.44 0.86 -7.92
N ASP A 252 2.70 1.15 -9.19
CA ASP A 252 3.99 1.58 -9.69
C ASP A 252 3.92 3.08 -9.98
N ILE A 253 4.70 3.86 -9.23
CA ILE A 253 4.68 5.33 -9.24
C ILE A 253 6.03 5.81 -9.75
N ASN A 254 6.03 6.49 -10.89
CA ASN A 254 7.20 7.12 -11.49
C ASN A 254 7.19 8.61 -11.12
N LEU A 255 8.32 9.13 -10.64
CA LEU A 255 8.48 10.51 -10.21
C LEU A 255 9.44 11.27 -11.14
N ARG A 256 9.23 12.59 -11.26
CA ARG A 256 10.24 13.53 -11.73
C ARG A 256 11.36 13.69 -10.69
N ALA A 257 12.46 14.32 -11.10
CA ALA A 257 13.59 14.65 -10.21
C ALA A 257 13.24 15.63 -9.07
N ASP A 258 12.16 16.40 -9.20
CA ASP A 258 11.61 17.26 -8.13
C ASP A 258 10.63 16.52 -7.20
N GLY A 259 10.44 15.22 -7.38
CA GLY A 259 9.57 14.37 -6.57
C GLY A 259 8.09 14.38 -6.98
N VAL A 260 7.69 15.19 -7.96
CA VAL A 260 6.30 15.22 -8.47
C VAL A 260 6.01 13.93 -9.26
N PRO A 261 4.89 13.23 -9.01
CA PRO A 261 4.52 12.05 -9.79
C PRO A 261 4.30 12.37 -11.26
N ILE A 262 4.73 11.50 -12.17
CA ILE A 262 4.45 11.57 -13.62
C ILE A 262 3.34 10.58 -13.98
N SER A 263 3.46 9.35 -13.48
CA SER A 263 2.47 8.30 -13.64
C SER A 263 2.39 7.43 -12.39
N ALA A 264 1.17 7.03 -12.04
CA ALA A 264 0.90 5.91 -11.15
C ALA A 264 0.04 4.90 -11.91
N LYS A 265 0.40 3.63 -11.87
CA LYS A 265 -0.29 2.54 -12.59
C LYS A 265 -0.31 1.28 -11.74
N TYR A 266 -1.46 0.62 -11.63
CA TYR A 266 -1.54 -0.71 -11.06
C TYR A 266 -1.02 -1.75 -12.05
N ILE A 267 0.16 -2.28 -11.79
CA ILE A 267 0.75 -3.38 -12.56
C ILE A 267 0.33 -4.69 -11.91
N LYS A 268 -0.36 -5.55 -12.67
CA LYS A 268 -0.63 -6.93 -12.25
C LYS A 268 0.67 -7.73 -12.33
N LYS A 269 1.09 -8.33 -11.21
CA LYS A 269 2.14 -9.36 -11.17
C LYS A 269 1.54 -10.72 -11.52
N ASP A 270 2.37 -11.69 -11.88
CA ASP A 270 1.93 -13.06 -12.20
C ASP A 270 1.16 -13.71 -11.04
N THR A 271 -0.15 -13.92 -11.25
CA THR A 271 -1.12 -14.25 -10.20
C THR A 271 -0.86 -15.60 -9.51
N VAL A 272 -0.68 -15.57 -8.19
CA VAL A 272 -0.78 -16.77 -7.34
C VAL A 272 -2.20 -16.83 -6.77
N ILE A 273 -3.15 -17.31 -7.58
CA ILE A 273 -4.54 -17.45 -7.13
C ILE A 273 -4.65 -18.68 -6.23
N SER A 274 -4.88 -18.49 -4.92
CA SER A 274 -5.33 -19.57 -4.04
C SER A 274 -6.84 -19.77 -4.17
N SER A 275 -7.33 -19.94 -5.40
CA SER A 275 -8.76 -20.01 -5.71
C SER A 275 -9.37 -21.34 -5.25
N GLY A 276 -10.05 -21.28 -4.11
CA GLY A 276 -10.89 -22.35 -3.59
C GLY A 276 -11.14 -22.15 -2.11
N ASP A 277 -12.29 -22.62 -1.64
CA ASP A 277 -12.63 -22.66 -0.22
C ASP A 277 -11.84 -23.81 0.42
N VAL A 278 -10.57 -23.54 0.73
CA VAL A 278 -9.66 -24.53 1.30
C VAL A 278 -10.04 -24.78 2.74
N GLN A 279 -10.39 -26.03 3.06
CA GLN A 279 -10.62 -26.47 4.43
C GLN A 279 -9.28 -26.75 5.12
N TYR A 280 -8.94 -25.92 6.10
CA TYR A 280 -7.80 -26.10 6.99
C TYR A 280 -8.21 -26.88 8.23
N VAL A 281 -7.42 -27.88 8.61
CA VAL A 281 -7.64 -28.74 9.77
C VAL A 281 -6.69 -28.35 10.88
N LYS A 282 -7.16 -28.34 12.13
CA LYS A 282 -6.33 -28.04 13.32
C LYS A 282 -5.27 -29.12 13.56
N GLU A 283 -4.05 -28.67 13.89
CA GLU A 283 -2.91 -29.53 14.26
C GLU A 283 -2.98 -29.97 15.74
#